data_AF-A0A8C0KEE1-F1
#
_entry.id   AF-A0A8C0KEE1-F1
#
_cell.length_a   1.000
_cell.length_b   1.000
_cell.length_c   1.000
_cell.angle_alpha   90.00
_cell.angle_beta   90.00
_cell.angle_gamma   90.00
#
_symmetry.space_group_name_H-M   'P 1'
#
loop_
_entity.id
_entity.type
_entity.pdbx_description
1 polymer ?
#
loop_
_entity_poly.entity_id
_entity_poly.type
_entity_poly.pdbx_seq_one_letter_code
_entity_poly.pdbx_strand_id
1 'polypeptide(L)' 'MSSTIVKITEIEVEMARTKKNMATAHHLGLFKSHLAKLLREFITPKGGGGGGPGAGFDVAKTGDA' A
#
# COMPACT_ATOMS: atom_id res chain seq x y z
N MET A 1 -20.53 11.26 -3.72
CA MET A 1 -19.11 11.29 -3.28
C MET A 1 -18.58 9.87 -3.37
N SER A 2 -17.46 9.64 -4.07
CA SER A 2 -16.88 8.30 -4.22
C SER A 2 -16.48 7.74 -2.84
N SER A 3 -16.88 6.50 -2.54
CA SER A 3 -16.63 5.85 -1.24
C SER A 3 -15.14 5.73 -0.89
N THR A 4 -14.26 5.72 -1.90
CA THR A 4 -12.79 5.69 -1.71
C THR A 4 -12.26 7.01 -1.15
N ILE A 5 -12.79 8.16 -1.59
CA ILE A 5 -12.37 9.48 -1.12
C ILE A 5 -12.78 9.65 0.35
N VAL A 6 -13.99 9.22 0.71
CA VAL A 6 -14.49 9.26 2.09
C VAL A 6 -13.56 8.47 3.03
N LYS A 7 -13.15 7.25 2.63
CA LYS A 7 -12.22 6.43 3.40
C LYS A 7 -10.83 7.07 3.56
N ILE A 8 -10.33 7.74 2.53
CA ILE A 8 -9.05 8.47 2.62
C ILE A 8 -9.17 9.59 3.65
N THR A 9 -10.22 10.40 3.56
CA THR A 9 -10.44 11.52 4.50
C THR A 9 -10.64 11.06 5.94
N GLU A 10 -11.34 9.95 6.17
CA GLU A 10 -11.52 9.36 7.51
C GLU A 10 -10.17 8.94 8.12
N ILE A 11 -9.32 8.27 7.33
CA ILE A 11 -7.99 7.85 7.79
C ILE A 11 -7.10 9.06 8.10
N GLU A 12 -7.15 10.12 7.28
CA GLU A 12 -6.36 11.33 7.52
C GLU A 12 -6.78 12.07 8.79
N VAL A 13 -8.10 12.20 9.03
CA VAL A 13 -8.63 12.81 10.25
C VAL A 13 -8.21 12.01 11.49
N GLU A 14 -8.27 10.68 11.41
CA GLU A 14 -7.90 9.80 12.53
C GLU A 14 -6.39 9.84 12.82
N MET A 15 -5.56 9.89 11.77
CA MET A 15 -4.11 10.09 11.93
C MET A 15 -3.78 11.45 12.55
N ALA A 16 -4.48 12.51 12.17
CA ALA A 16 -4.24 13.85 12.69
C ALA A 16 -4.62 13.97 14.18
N ARG A 17 -5.62 13.22 14.64
CA ARG A 17 -6.06 13.17 16.05
C ARG A 17 -5.18 12.27 16.91
N THR A 18 -4.58 11.24 16.32
CA THR A 18 -3.79 10.24 17.05
C THR A 18 -2.41 10.80 17.44
N LYS A 19 -2.13 10.89 18.75
CA LYS A 19 -0.78 11.20 19.23
C LYS A 19 0.18 10.08 18.88
N LYS A 20 1.36 10.42 18.35
CA LYS A 20 2.42 9.45 18.05
C LYS A 20 3.18 9.08 19.32
N ASN A 21 3.02 7.85 19.78
CA ASN A 21 3.75 7.26 20.90
C ASN A 21 3.97 5.74 20.66
N MET A 22 4.65 5.05 21.58
CA MET A 22 4.98 3.62 21.40
C MET A 22 3.73 2.74 21.23
N ALA A 23 2.65 3.05 21.95
CA ALA A 23 1.41 2.28 21.87
C ALA A 23 0.66 2.49 20.53
N THR A 24 0.78 3.66 19.92
CA THR A 24 0.05 4.01 18.69
C THR A 24 0.87 3.83 17.40
N ALA A 25 2.18 3.57 17.51
CA ALA A 25 3.08 3.44 16.35
C ALA A 25 2.64 2.35 15.37
N HIS A 26 2.22 1.18 15.89
CA HIS A 26 1.72 0.09 15.07
C HIS A 26 0.43 0.47 14.32
N HIS A 27 -0.52 1.09 15.04
CA HIS A 27 -1.80 1.53 14.47
C HIS A 27 -1.62 2.61 13.39
N LEU A 28 -0.74 3.59 13.63
CA LEU A 28 -0.35 4.59 12.63
C LEU A 28 0.34 3.97 11.41
N GLY A 29 1.09 2.89 11.58
CA GLY A 29 1.67 2.12 10.48
C GLY A 29 0.60 1.47 9.59
N LEU A 30 -0.42 0.88 10.20
CA LEU A 30 -1.56 0.31 9.48
C LEU A 30 -2.32 1.38 8.68
N PHE A 31 -2.59 2.53 9.29
CA PHE A 31 -3.26 3.65 8.61
C PHE A 31 -2.48 4.14 7.39
N LYS A 32 -1.16 4.30 7.49
CA LYS A 32 -0.31 4.67 6.35
C LYS A 32 -0.36 3.63 5.22
N SER A 33 -0.37 2.34 5.57
CA SER A 33 -0.46 1.27 4.57
C SER A 33 -1.80 1.26 3.83
N HIS A 34 -2.90 1.51 4.56
CA HIS A 34 -4.23 1.57 3.98
C HIS A 34 -4.40 2.80 3.09
N LEU A 35 -3.90 3.96 3.53
CA LEU A 35 -3.90 5.18 2.72
C LEU A 35 -3.13 4.99 1.40
N ALA A 36 -1.96 4.35 1.43
CA ALA A 36 -1.18 4.07 0.22
C ALA A 36 -1.93 3.14 -0.77
N LYS A 37 -2.62 2.12 -0.26
CA LYS A 37 -3.44 1.22 -1.10
C LYS A 37 -4.61 1.97 -1.74
N LEU A 38 -5.34 2.76 -0.96
CA LEU A 38 -6.48 3.54 -1.46
C LEU A 38 -6.07 4.60 -2.48
N LEU A 39 -4.93 5.27 -2.28
CA LEU A 39 -4.36 6.20 -3.26
C LEU A 39 -3.97 5.49 -4.56
N ARG A 40 -3.40 4.29 -4.47
CA ARG A 40 -3.03 3.49 -5.65
C ARG A 40 -4.27 3.06 -6.44
N GLU A 41 -5.32 2.61 -5.76
CA GLU A 41 -6.60 2.27 -6.39
C GLU A 41 -7.28 3.47 -7.06
N PHE A 42 -7.08 4.68 -6.50
CA PHE A 42 -7.61 5.91 -7.06
C PHE A 42 -6.86 6.36 -8.33
N ILE A 43 -5.52 6.28 -8.33
CA ILE A 43 -4.68 6.73 -9.46
C ILE A 43 -4.64 5.70 -10.58
N THR A 44 -4.58 4.42 -10.23
CA THR A 44 -4.56 3.31 -11.20
C THR A 44 -5.84 2.50 -11.09
N PRO A 45 -6.80 2.60 -12.05
CA PRO A 45 -7.82 1.57 -12.17
C PRO A 45 -7.10 0.23 -12.42
N LYS A 46 -7.64 -0.87 -11.88
CA LYS A 46 -7.16 -2.26 -12.13
C LYS A 46 -7.08 -2.50 -13.65
N GLY A 47 -5.93 -2.18 -14.25
CA GLY A 47 -5.81 -2.00 -15.69
C GLY A 47 -4.49 -1.32 -16.06
N GLY A 48 -3.40 -1.73 -15.40
CA GLY A 48 -2.04 -1.40 -15.78
C GLY A 48 -1.26 -2.69 -15.75
N GLY A 49 -1.04 -3.26 -16.93
CA GLY A 49 -0.46 -4.58 -17.14
C GLY A 49 0.88 -4.78 -16.45
N GLY A 50 1.23 -6.05 -16.30
CA GLY A 50 2.58 -6.49 -15.96
C GLY A 50 3.60 -5.69 -16.76
N GLY A 51 4.33 -4.84 -16.07
CA GLY A 51 5.52 -4.20 -16.58
C GLY A 51 6.65 -5.21 -16.61
N GLY A 52 6.73 -5.96 -17.71
CA GLY A 52 7.97 -6.40 -18.32
C GLY A 52 8.68 -7.63 -17.72
N PRO A 53 9.13 -8.59 -18.56
CA PRO A 53 10.11 -9.59 -18.14
C PRO A 53 11.46 -8.91 -17.86
N GLY A 54 11.82 -8.80 -16.58
CA GLY A 54 13.10 -8.26 -16.10
C GLY A 54 12.87 -7.44 -14.83
N ALA A 55 13.14 -7.91 -13.62
CA ALA A 55 13.97 -9.00 -13.17
C ALA A 55 13.16 -9.88 -12.21
N GLY A 56 12.60 -10.97 -12.74
CA GLY A 56 12.42 -12.17 -11.92
C GLY A 56 13.81 -12.72 -11.68
N PHE A 57 14.23 -12.83 -10.41
CA PHE A 57 15.30 -13.74 -10.07
C PHE A 57 14.76 -15.17 -10.25
N ASP A 58 14.76 -15.62 -11.51
CA ASP A 58 14.55 -17.01 -11.88
C ASP A 58 15.85 -17.74 -11.54
N VAL A 59 15.95 -18.28 -10.32
CA VAL A 59 17.00 -19.23 -9.97
C VAL A 59 16.56 -20.59 -10.50
N ALA A 60 16.75 -20.78 -11.80
CA ALA A 60 16.63 -22.10 -12.41
C ALA A 60 17.75 -23.00 -11.84
N LYS A 61 17.34 -24.08 -11.19
CA LYS A 61 18.22 -25.18 -10.78
C LYS A 61 19.04 -25.64 -11.98
N THR A 62 20.35 -25.40 -11.93
CA THR A 62 21.30 -26.08 -12.81
C THR A 62 22.28 -26.80 -11.89
N GLY A 63 22.17 -28.12 -11.82
CA GLY A 63 23.17 -28.98 -11.22
C GLY A 63 24.16 -29.42 -12.29
N ASP A 64 25.44 -29.27 -11.99
CA ASP A 64 26.51 -30.25 -12.26
C ASP A 64 27.76 -29.80 -11.51
N ALA A 65 27.87 -30.26 -10.25
CA ALA A 65 29.05 -30.44 -9.39
C ALA A 65 28.60 -30.61 -7.92
#